data_AF-A0A0A0DKG0-F1
#
_entry.id   AF-A0A0A0DKG0-F1
#
_cell.length_a   1.000
_cell.length_b   1.000
_cell.length_c   1.000
_cell.angle_alpha   90.00
_cell.angle_beta   90.00
_cell.angle_gamma   90.00
#
_symmetry.space_group_name_H-M   'P 1'
#
loop_
_entity.id
_entity.type
_entity.pdbx_description
1 polymer ?
#
loop_
_entity_poly.entity_id
_entity_poly.type
_entity_poly.pdbx_seq_one_letter_code
_entity_poly.pdbx_strand_id
1 'polypeptide(L)'
;MTHALSTAFNVELGLAEDRAIAMYLRSMTADKQIAALKEELLEAFSDPEFSWSELLNNGDYTAFVAASEAEALAYARRVLWVPIFGAKR
;
A
#
# COMPACT_ATOMS: atom_id res chain seq x y z
N MET A 1 14.09 2.63 -2.57
CA MET A 1 13.32 3.06 -3.76
C MET A 1 11.87 2.88 -3.38
N THR A 2 11.18 3.93 -2.92
CA THR A 2 9.84 3.78 -2.28
C THR A 2 9.11 5.13 -2.15
N HIS A 3 9.06 5.92 -3.22
CA HIS A 3 8.30 7.18 -3.19
C HIS A 3 6.81 6.97 -3.45
N ALA A 4 6.42 6.02 -4.33
CA ALA A 4 5.01 5.82 -4.66
C ALA A 4 4.25 5.03 -3.59
N LEU A 5 4.80 3.92 -3.08
CA LEU A 5 4.19 3.13 -2.00
C LEU A 5 3.98 3.95 -0.71
N SER A 6 5.00 4.70 -0.27
CA SER A 6 4.90 5.52 0.94
C SER A 6 3.85 6.64 0.79
N THR A 7 3.71 7.21 -0.41
CA THR A 7 2.69 8.22 -0.69
C THR A 7 1.28 7.62 -0.64
N ALA A 8 1.09 6.37 -1.06
CA ALA A 8 -0.21 5.70 -0.99
C ALA A 8 -0.64 5.42 0.47
N PHE A 9 0.31 5.07 1.35
CA PHE A 9 0.01 4.78 2.76
C PHE A 9 -0.05 6.02 3.67
N ASN A 10 0.52 7.15 3.26
CA ASN A 10 0.47 8.39 4.02
C ASN A 10 -0.92 9.09 3.95
N VAL A 11 -1.94 8.46 3.36
CA VAL A 11 -3.29 9.01 3.29
C VAL A 11 -4.00 8.81 4.63
N GLU A 12 -3.75 9.74 5.55
CA GLU A 12 -4.47 10.10 6.78
C GLU A 12 -4.99 8.98 7.72
N LEU A 13 -4.37 8.95 8.91
CA LEU A 13 -4.93 8.36 10.14
C LEU A 13 -6.31 8.98 10.45
N GLY A 14 -7.37 8.17 10.37
CA GLY A 14 -8.73 8.55 10.79
C GLY A 14 -9.82 8.39 9.73
N LEU A 15 -9.46 8.05 8.50
CA LEU A 15 -10.42 7.68 7.46
C LEU A 15 -10.73 6.18 7.50
N ALA A 16 -11.99 5.83 7.21
CA ALA A 16 -12.33 4.44 6.90
C ALA A 16 -11.51 3.97 5.69
N GLU A 17 -11.05 2.71 5.71
CA GLU A 17 -10.18 2.10 4.70
C GLU A 17 -10.63 2.41 3.26
N ASP A 18 -11.93 2.27 2.97
CA ASP A 18 -12.51 2.56 1.65
C ASP A 18 -12.30 4.01 1.19
N ARG A 19 -12.28 4.96 2.12
CA ARG A 19 -12.02 6.38 1.81
C ARG A 19 -10.54 6.64 1.56
N ALA A 20 -9.64 6.03 2.33
CA ALA A 20 -8.20 6.12 2.08
C ALA A 20 -7.86 5.54 0.70
N ILE A 21 -8.45 4.38 0.36
CA ILE A 21 -8.34 3.76 -0.97
C ILE A 21 -8.81 4.71 -2.06
N ALA A 22 -10.04 5.24 -1.93
CA ALA A 22 -10.58 6.15 -2.92
C ALA A 22 -9.76 7.44 -3.07
N MET A 23 -9.13 7.92 -1.99
CA MET A 23 -8.31 9.13 -2.04
C MET A 23 -6.99 8.91 -2.76
N TYR A 24 -6.25 7.84 -2.47
CA TYR A 24 -5.00 7.59 -3.18
C TYR A 24 -5.26 7.24 -4.65
N LEU A 25 -6.31 6.47 -4.96
CA LEU A 25 -6.65 6.17 -6.35
C LEU A 25 -7.00 7.44 -7.14
N ARG A 26 -7.67 8.41 -6.49
CA ARG A 26 -7.94 9.73 -7.09
C ARG A 26 -6.71 10.60 -7.22
N SER A 27 -5.73 10.49 -6.33
CA SER A 27 -4.49 11.29 -6.43
C SER A 27 -3.59 10.77 -7.56
N MET A 28 -3.71 9.48 -7.90
CA MET A 28 -3.05 8.85 -9.04
C MET A 28 -3.78 9.14 -10.34
N THR A 29 -3.74 10.40 -10.77
CA THR A 29 -4.43 10.89 -11.99
C THR A 29 -3.63 10.65 -13.27
N ALA A 30 -2.33 10.32 -13.16
CA ALA A 30 -1.46 10.08 -14.30
C ALA A 30 -1.19 8.58 -14.50
N ASP A 31 -1.40 8.08 -15.72
CA ASP A 31 -1.12 6.69 -16.12
C ASP A 31 0.29 6.23 -15.73
N LYS A 32 1.27 7.14 -15.77
CA LYS A 32 2.67 6.87 -15.37
C LYS A 32 2.82 6.58 -13.88
N GLN A 33 2.05 7.24 -13.02
CA GLN A 33 2.09 7.03 -11.57
C GLN A 33 1.46 5.68 -11.21
N ILE A 34 0.36 5.32 -11.86
CA ILE A 34 -0.28 4.00 -11.70
C ILE A 34 0.66 2.90 -12.18
N ALA A 35 1.32 3.07 -13.33
CA ALA A 35 2.27 2.09 -13.85
C ALA A 35 3.45 1.87 -12.89
N ALA A 36 4.05 2.95 -12.39
CA ALA A 36 5.16 2.86 -11.43
C ALA A 36 4.73 2.18 -10.12
N LEU A 37 3.54 2.50 -9.60
CA LEU A 37 3.03 1.84 -8.40
C LEU A 37 2.78 0.34 -8.61
N LYS A 38 2.25 -0.04 -9.78
CA LYS A 38 2.04 -1.46 -10.12
C LYS A 38 3.36 -2.22 -10.15
N GLU A 39 4.41 -1.61 -10.71
CA GLU A 39 5.75 -2.19 -10.75
C GLU A 39 6.34 -2.33 -9.34
N GLU A 40 6.33 -1.26 -8.54
CA GLU A 40 6.78 -1.30 -7.14
C GLU A 40 6.01 -2.34 -6.32
N LEU A 41 4.70 -2.49 -6.53
CA LEU A 41 3.88 -3.52 -5.88
C LEU A 41 4.26 -4.93 -6.32
N LEU A 42 4.50 -5.15 -7.61
CA LEU A 42 4.90 -6.47 -8.11
C LEU A 42 6.24 -6.89 -7.54
N GLU A 43 7.20 -5.96 -7.46
CA GLU A 43 8.50 -6.20 -6.84
C GLU A 43 8.35 -6.51 -5.34
N ALA A 44 7.65 -5.65 -4.58
CA ALA A 44 7.48 -5.82 -3.14
C ALA A 44 6.72 -7.12 -2.78
N PHE A 45 5.69 -7.52 -3.54
CA PHE A 45 4.98 -8.78 -3.30
C PHE A 45 5.75 -10.02 -3.76
N SER A 46 6.78 -9.86 -4.59
CA SER A 46 7.66 -10.96 -5.02
C SER A 46 8.89 -11.12 -4.13
N ASP A 47 9.17 -10.15 -3.27
CA ASP A 47 10.31 -10.14 -2.35
C ASP A 47 9.89 -10.69 -0.96
N PRO A 48 10.35 -11.89 -0.57
CA PRO A 48 10.05 -12.46 0.74
C PRO A 48 10.77 -11.76 1.90
N GLU A 49 11.79 -10.95 1.63
CA GLU A 49 12.51 -10.16 2.64
C GLU A 49 11.88 -8.77 2.84
N PHE A 50 10.85 -8.42 2.06
CA PHE A 50 10.15 -7.15 2.19
C PHE A 50 9.34 -7.07 3.48
N SER A 51 9.58 -6.02 4.28
CA SER A 51 8.89 -5.75 5.54
C SER A 51 7.67 -4.84 5.33
N TRP A 52 6.50 -5.45 5.22
CA TRP A 52 5.21 -4.76 5.19
C TRP A 52 4.89 -4.10 6.52
N SER A 53 5.31 -4.69 7.64
CA SER A 53 5.12 -4.08 8.96
C SER A 53 5.87 -2.74 9.07
N GLU A 54 7.10 -2.66 8.55
CA GLU A 54 7.87 -1.40 8.51
C GLU A 54 7.30 -0.40 7.50
N LEU A 55 6.81 -0.87 6.35
CA LEU A 55 6.13 0.00 5.38
C LEU A 55 4.87 0.64 5.97
N LEU A 56 4.06 -0.15 6.68
CA LEU A 56 2.78 0.30 7.26
C LEU A 56 2.95 1.07 8.56
N ASN A 57 4.06 0.90 9.25
CA ASN A 57 4.36 1.56 10.50
C ASN A 57 5.87 1.83 10.59
N ASN A 58 6.27 2.96 10.05
CA ASN A 58 7.61 3.50 10.24
C ASN A 58 7.53 4.70 11.19
N GLY A 59 8.67 5.11 11.74
CA GLY A 59 8.72 6.24 12.69
C GLY A 59 8.18 7.57 12.15
N ASP A 60 7.94 7.67 10.84
CA ASP A 60 7.41 8.87 10.18
C ASP A 60 5.88 8.83 10.02
N TYR A 61 5.27 7.65 9.85
CA TYR A 61 3.82 7.47 9.79
C TYR A 61 3.35 6.07 10.17
N THR A 62 2.13 5.98 10.69
CA THR A 62 1.48 4.72 11.07
C THR A 62 0.15 4.56 10.33
N ALA A 63 0.14 3.77 9.26
CA ALA A 63 -1.06 3.40 8.52
C ALA A 63 -1.80 2.21 9.18
N PHE A 64 -1.05 1.21 9.66
CA PHE A 64 -1.62 0.04 10.36
C PHE A 64 -0.56 -0.61 11.27
N VAL A 65 -0.94 -0.90 12.53
CA VAL A 65 -0.08 -1.61 13.48
C VAL A 65 -0.43 -3.08 13.44
N ALA A 66 0.37 -3.86 12.70
CA ALA A 66 0.20 -5.30 12.61
C ALA A 66 0.84 -6.02 13.81
N ALA A 67 0.21 -7.08 14.29
CA ALA A 67 0.77 -8.00 15.28
C ALA A 67 1.74 -9.02 14.66
N SER A 68 1.73 -9.16 13.33
CA SER A 68 2.66 -10.03 12.60
C SER A 68 2.86 -9.56 11.15
N GLU A 69 3.95 -10.02 10.53
CA GLU A 69 4.22 -9.74 9.12
C GLU A 69 3.13 -10.28 8.18
N ALA A 70 2.56 -11.44 8.51
CA ALA A 70 1.44 -12.03 7.76
C ALA A 70 0.18 -11.13 7.80
N GLU A 71 -0.08 -10.48 8.93
CA GLU A 71 -1.19 -9.55 9.07
C GLU A 71 -0.93 -8.24 8.32
N ALA A 72 0.30 -7.73 8.38
CA ALA A 72 0.74 -6.56 7.61
C ALA A 72 0.57 -6.80 6.10
N LEU A 73 1.05 -7.93 5.60
CA LEU A 73 0.89 -8.35 4.21
C LEU A 73 -0.60 -8.46 3.81
N ALA A 74 -1.43 -9.06 4.66
CA ALA A 74 -2.86 -9.20 4.39
C ALA A 74 -3.55 -7.82 4.28
N TYR A 75 -3.20 -6.89 5.16
CA TYR A 75 -3.68 -5.51 5.11
C TYR A 75 -3.21 -4.78 3.84
N ALA A 76 -1.91 -4.82 3.56
CA ALA A 76 -1.35 -4.21 2.35
C ALA A 76 -1.98 -4.76 1.06
N ARG A 77 -2.25 -6.07 1.02
CA ARG A 77 -2.96 -6.71 -0.10
C ARG A 77 -4.38 -6.17 -0.24
N ARG A 78 -5.12 -5.99 0.85
CA ARG A 78 -6.47 -5.42 0.82
C ARG A 78 -6.49 -3.98 0.32
N VAL A 79 -5.54 -3.16 0.77
CA VAL A 79 -5.56 -1.71 0.55
C VAL A 79 -4.87 -1.30 -0.75
N LEU A 80 -3.80 -1.98 -1.15
CA LEU A 80 -3.03 -1.64 -2.35
C LEU A 80 -3.27 -2.62 -3.51
N TRP A 81 -3.27 -3.93 -3.25
CA TRP A 81 -3.35 -4.90 -4.33
C TRP A 81 -4.77 -5.01 -4.91
N VAL A 82 -5.77 -5.27 -4.05
CA VAL A 82 -7.16 -5.49 -4.47
C VAL A 82 -7.73 -4.32 -5.28
N PRO A 83 -7.49 -3.04 -4.94
CA PRO A 83 -8.07 -1.95 -5.72
C PRO A 83 -7.40 -1.75 -7.09
N ILE A 84 -6.15 -2.20 -7.25
CA ILE A 84 -5.36 -1.99 -8.47
C ILE A 84 -5.42 -3.19 -9.42
N PHE A 85 -5.35 -4.41 -8.88
CA PHE A 85 -5.30 -5.66 -9.63
C PHE A 85 -6.57 -6.51 -9.48
N GLY A 86 -7.47 -6.14 -8.58
CA GLY A 86 -8.64 -6.93 -8.21
C GLY A 86 -8.33 -8.04 -7.19
N ALA A 87 -9.37 -8.70 -6.71
CA ALA A 87 -9.26 -9.78 -5.73
C ALA A 87 -8.76 -11.13 -6.31
N LYS A 88 -8.48 -11.22 -7.62
CA LYS A 88 -8.07 -12.49 -8.27
C LYS A 88 -6.55 -12.60 -8.41
N ARG A 89 -5.89 -13.33 -7.50
CA ARG A 89 -5.26 -14.65 -7.76
C ARG A 89 -4.64 -15.22 -6.48
#